data_AF-A0A090VSW9-F1
#
_entry.id   AF-A0A090VSW9-F1
#
_cell.length_a   1.000
_cell.length_b   1.000
_cell.length_c   1.000
_cell.angle_alpha   90.00
_cell.angle_beta   90.00
_cell.angle_gamma   90.00
#
_symmetry.space_group_name_H-M   'P 1'
#
loop_
_entity.id
_entity.type
_entity.pdbx_description
1 polymer ?
#
loop_
_entity_poly.entity_id
_entity_poly.type
_entity_poly.pdbx_seq_one_letter_code
_entity_poly.pdbx_strand_id
1 'polypeptide(L)'
;MLIANFTGNYDATNETLATTGDLTYGTSQDFNNNDIEFKNLTSGFGADIGFTYEYRPHKLRDSLTSRAHNKYKLKIGAAITDIGSIDYKESTLTTYNLNATADTSTFNEEGDIEQFLDDNYNATETTINQKIQLPTALRVLIDYQIRHKIYVSLQGNLSLKNKNTVGTNSIINNLVVSPRLETRLFSLYAPISFREYGDVAWGAGFRFSALTIGSGSILSNLITDSSQTTDVYLGLKIPIYQKRKR
;
A
#
# COMPACT_ATOMS: atom_id res chain seq x y z
N MET A 1 -7.34 15.75 -4.25
CA MET A 1 -6.33 16.44 -3.42
C MET A 1 -6.96 16.77 -2.08
N LEU A 2 -6.20 16.86 -0.98
CA LEU A 2 -6.71 17.33 0.31
C LEU A 2 -5.67 18.26 0.95
N ILE A 3 -6.09 19.43 1.41
CA ILE A 3 -5.35 20.37 2.25
C ILE A 3 -6.24 20.72 3.41
N ALA A 4 -5.81 20.39 4.63
CA ALA A 4 -6.55 20.71 5.84
C ALA A 4 -5.67 21.58 6.73
N ASN A 5 -6.08 22.83 6.95
CA ASN A 5 -5.42 23.76 7.85
C ASN A 5 -6.49 24.37 8.76
N PHE A 6 -7.02 23.55 9.65
CA PHE A 6 -8.04 23.98 10.60
C PHE A 6 -7.79 23.40 11.99
N THR A 7 -8.36 24.07 12.99
CA THR A 7 -8.43 23.60 14.37
C THR A 7 -9.89 23.57 14.80
N GLY A 8 -10.25 22.62 15.66
CA GLY A 8 -11.61 22.47 16.17
C GLY A 8 -11.61 22.22 17.68
N ASN A 9 -12.64 22.73 18.36
CA ASN A 9 -12.94 22.41 19.75
C ASN A 9 -14.37 21.88 19.83
N TYR A 10 -14.51 20.66 20.34
CA TYR A 10 -15.79 19.97 20.44
C TYR A 10 -16.37 20.10 21.85
N ASP A 11 -17.62 20.52 21.96
CA ASP A 11 -18.39 20.54 23.19
C ASP A 11 -19.44 19.43 23.17
N ALA A 12 -19.16 18.34 23.88
CA ALA A 12 -20.05 17.18 23.98
C ALA A 12 -21.35 17.47 24.73
N THR A 13 -21.43 18.54 25.53
CA THR A 13 -22.65 18.88 26.29
C THR A 13 -23.68 19.53 25.39
N ASN A 14 -23.19 20.38 24.48
CA ASN A 14 -24.02 21.14 23.54
C ASN A 14 -24.03 20.53 22.13
N GLU A 15 -23.31 19.42 21.93
CA GLU A 15 -23.12 18.75 20.64
C GLU A 15 -22.68 19.73 19.53
N THR A 16 -21.76 20.64 19.84
CA THR A 16 -21.29 21.66 18.90
C THR A 16 -19.79 21.53 18.63
N LEU A 17 -19.40 21.84 17.40
CA LEU A 17 -18.02 21.87 16.96
C LEU A 17 -17.66 23.29 16.51
N ALA A 18 -16.86 23.99 17.31
CA ALA A 18 -16.31 25.29 16.95
C ALA A 18 -15.01 25.09 16.19
N THR A 19 -14.94 25.53 14.92
CA THR A 19 -13.76 25.41 14.08
C THR A 19 -13.20 26.76 13.66
N THR A 20 -11.92 26.77 13.29
CA THR A 20 -11.25 27.90 12.65
C THR A 20 -10.25 27.41 11.62
N GLY A 21 -10.18 28.05 10.46
CA GLY A 21 -9.27 27.71 9.36
C GLY A 21 -10.02 27.31 8.09
N ASP A 22 -9.33 26.56 7.21
CA ASP A 22 -9.87 26.16 5.90
C ASP A 22 -9.65 24.67 5.63
N LEU A 23 -10.60 24.08 4.89
CA LEU A 23 -10.52 22.73 4.36
C LEU A 23 -10.71 22.78 2.84
N THR A 24 -9.69 22.38 2.10
CA THR A 24 -9.74 22.30 0.63
C THR A 24 -9.61 20.85 0.19
N TYR A 25 -10.57 20.36 -0.59
CA TYR A 25 -10.43 19.09 -1.31
C TYR A 25 -10.60 19.31 -2.81
N GLY A 26 -10.09 18.36 -3.60
CA GLY A 26 -10.09 18.46 -5.06
C GLY A 26 -10.51 17.15 -5.71
N THR A 27 -11.46 17.25 -6.64
CA THR A 27 -12.02 16.14 -7.43
C THR A 27 -11.76 16.37 -8.92
N SER A 28 -11.77 15.29 -9.71
CA SER A 28 -11.81 15.36 -11.17
C SER A 28 -13.27 15.40 -11.64
N GLN A 29 -13.58 16.12 -12.73
CA GLN A 29 -14.95 16.33 -13.20
C GLN A 29 -15.80 15.06 -13.36
N ASP A 30 -15.20 13.93 -13.72
CA ASP A 30 -15.94 12.70 -14.02
C ASP A 30 -16.26 11.83 -12.80
N PHE A 31 -15.94 12.27 -11.58
CA PHE A 31 -16.17 11.45 -10.38
C PHE A 31 -17.65 11.43 -9.92
N ASN A 32 -18.42 12.48 -10.25
CA ASN A 32 -19.82 12.66 -9.82
C ASN A 32 -20.86 12.56 -10.95
N ASN A 33 -20.46 12.16 -12.17
CA ASN A 33 -21.38 12.01 -13.31
C ASN A 33 -21.74 10.54 -13.54
N ASN A 34 -23.04 10.27 -13.72
CA ASN A 34 -23.55 8.93 -14.09
C ASN A 34 -23.13 8.49 -15.50
N ASP A 35 -22.65 9.42 -16.32
CA ASP A 35 -22.13 9.18 -17.66
C ASP A 35 -20.64 9.49 -17.69
N ILE A 36 -19.81 8.46 -17.95
CA ILE A 36 -18.36 8.60 -18.08
C ILE A 36 -18.07 9.22 -19.47
N GLU A 37 -17.78 10.51 -19.52
CA GLU A 37 -17.42 11.21 -20.77
C GLU A 37 -15.89 11.24 -20.99
N PHE A 38 -15.39 10.56 -22.02
CA PHE A 38 -13.95 10.55 -22.37
C PHE A 38 -13.45 11.81 -23.11
N LYS A 39 -14.06 12.98 -22.88
CA LYS A 39 -13.70 14.23 -23.60
C LYS A 39 -12.45 14.90 -23.03
N ASN A 40 -12.18 14.71 -21.74
CA ASN A 40 -11.06 15.32 -21.02
C ASN A 40 -9.96 14.31 -20.69
N LEU A 41 -9.35 13.71 -21.73
CA LEU A 41 -8.19 12.82 -21.55
C LEU A 41 -7.01 13.58 -20.91
N THR A 42 -6.70 13.19 -19.67
CA THR A 42 -5.54 13.64 -18.91
C THR A 42 -4.29 12.88 -19.34
N SER A 43 -3.16 13.58 -19.50
CA SER A 43 -1.88 12.96 -19.79
C SER A 43 -1.10 12.70 -18.51
N GLY A 44 -0.36 11.58 -18.47
CA GLY A 44 0.54 11.28 -17.37
C GLY A 44 1.76 10.52 -17.88
N PHE A 45 2.82 10.56 -17.08
CA PHE A 45 4.01 9.76 -17.29
C PHE A 45 4.33 8.99 -16.02
N GLY A 46 4.68 7.72 -16.18
CA GLY A 46 5.11 6.84 -15.09
C GLY A 46 6.20 5.92 -15.59
N ALA A 47 7.23 5.72 -14.77
CA ALA A 47 8.33 4.80 -15.05
C ALA A 47 8.79 4.08 -13.79
N ASP A 48 9.29 2.86 -13.98
CA ASP A 48 9.91 2.05 -12.94
C ASP A 48 11.32 1.66 -13.38
N ILE A 49 12.26 1.63 -12.44
CA ILE A 49 13.61 1.13 -12.67
C ILE A 49 14.04 0.22 -11.52
N GLY A 50 14.64 -0.92 -11.85
CA GLY A 50 15.14 -1.83 -10.83
C GLY A 50 16.17 -2.80 -11.36
N PHE A 51 16.95 -3.35 -10.44
CA PHE A 51 17.93 -4.37 -10.72
C PHE A 51 17.87 -5.48 -9.67
N THR A 52 18.35 -6.66 -10.05
CA THR A 52 18.51 -7.78 -9.13
C THR A 52 19.86 -8.43 -9.37
N TYR A 53 20.58 -8.65 -8.28
CA TYR A 53 21.84 -9.37 -8.25
C TYR A 53 21.66 -10.68 -7.48
N GLU A 54 22.18 -11.78 -8.04
CA GLU A 54 22.19 -13.08 -7.39
C GLU A 54 23.61 -13.64 -7.32
N TYR A 55 24.08 -13.88 -6.10
CA TYR A 55 25.33 -14.61 -5.87
C TYR A 55 25.07 -16.12 -5.86
N ARG A 56 25.66 -16.83 -6.81
CA ARG A 56 25.48 -18.27 -7.04
C ARG A 56 26.84 -19.00 -6.99
N PRO A 57 27.25 -19.56 -5.83
CA PRO A 57 28.53 -20.27 -5.72
C PRO A 57 28.57 -21.52 -6.60
N HIS A 58 29.76 -21.87 -7.10
CA HIS A 58 29.97 -22.98 -8.07
C HIS A 58 29.38 -24.32 -7.61
N LYS A 59 29.47 -24.66 -6.32
CA LYS A 59 28.86 -25.88 -5.74
C LYS A 59 27.34 -25.96 -5.91
N LEU A 60 26.65 -24.82 -6.02
CA LEU A 60 25.20 -24.74 -6.29
C LEU A 60 24.87 -24.68 -7.79
N ARG A 61 25.85 -24.40 -8.66
CA ARG A 61 25.68 -24.42 -10.13
C ARG A 61 25.68 -25.84 -10.70
N ASP A 62 26.58 -26.70 -10.22
CA ASP A 62 26.88 -28.05 -10.76
C ASP A 62 25.80 -29.12 -10.52
N SER A 63 24.73 -28.81 -9.79
CA SER A 63 23.53 -29.66 -9.83
C SER A 63 22.80 -29.47 -11.17
N LEU A 64 23.34 -30.10 -12.23
CA LEU A 64 22.74 -30.22 -13.56
C LEU A 64 21.42 -31.01 -13.54
N THR A 65 21.14 -31.73 -12.45
CA THR A 65 19.94 -32.54 -12.24
C THR A 65 18.79 -31.79 -11.55
N SER A 66 19.05 -30.61 -10.96
CA SER A 66 18.07 -29.90 -10.15
C SER A 66 17.73 -28.51 -10.71
N ARG A 67 16.99 -28.49 -11.81
CA ARG A 67 16.36 -27.26 -12.33
C ARG A 67 15.24 -26.73 -11.42
N ALA A 68 14.87 -27.50 -10.38
CA ALA A 68 13.75 -27.23 -9.49
C ALA A 68 14.14 -26.57 -8.15
N HIS A 69 15.42 -26.23 -7.93
CA HIS A 69 15.89 -25.62 -6.67
C HIS A 69 16.49 -24.22 -6.90
N ASN A 70 16.28 -23.33 -5.92
CA ASN A 70 16.92 -22.02 -5.87
C ASN A 70 18.44 -22.20 -5.70
N LYS A 71 19.22 -21.66 -6.65
CA LYS A 71 20.69 -21.83 -6.72
C LYS A 71 21.49 -20.65 -6.14
N TYR A 72 20.81 -19.59 -5.69
CA TYR A 72 21.47 -18.43 -5.08
C TYR A 72 21.73 -18.68 -3.59
N LYS A 73 22.89 -18.22 -3.13
CA LYS A 73 23.21 -18.09 -1.71
C LYS A 73 22.69 -16.76 -1.17
N LEU A 74 22.72 -15.73 -2.00
CA LEU A 74 22.23 -14.38 -1.70
C LEU A 74 21.58 -13.79 -2.95
N LYS A 75 20.42 -13.16 -2.77
CA LYS A 75 19.72 -12.36 -3.77
C LYS A 75 19.49 -10.97 -3.18
N ILE A 76 19.84 -9.94 -3.94
CA ILE A 76 19.55 -8.54 -3.59
C ILE A 76 18.80 -7.94 -4.78
N GLY A 77 17.64 -7.35 -4.52
CA GLY A 77 16.86 -6.57 -5.45
C GLY A 77 16.65 -5.16 -4.91
N ALA A 78 16.75 -4.18 -5.79
CA ALA A 78 16.39 -2.80 -5.49
C ALA A 78 15.65 -2.21 -6.70
N ALA A 79 14.58 -1.49 -6.45
CA ALA A 79 13.83 -0.79 -7.47
C ALA A 79 13.29 0.54 -6.94
N ILE A 80 13.19 1.53 -7.82
CA ILE A 80 12.39 2.72 -7.60
C ILE A 80 11.19 2.60 -8.54
N THR A 81 9.99 2.58 -7.97
CA THR A 81 8.73 2.50 -8.72
C THR A 81 7.97 3.80 -8.69
N ASP A 82 7.04 3.95 -9.61
CA ASP A 82 6.05 5.03 -9.66
C ASP A 82 6.72 6.40 -9.81
N ILE A 83 7.77 6.49 -10.66
CA ILE A 83 8.45 7.75 -10.98
C ILE A 83 7.61 8.51 -12.00
N GLY A 84 7.01 9.62 -11.58
CA GLY A 84 6.33 10.51 -12.51
C GLY A 84 5.13 11.23 -11.89
N SER A 85 4.15 11.53 -12.74
CA SER A 85 2.99 12.36 -12.40
C SER A 85 1.87 12.23 -13.43
N ILE A 86 0.65 12.56 -13.01
CA ILE A 86 -0.53 12.69 -13.85
C ILE A 86 -0.97 14.16 -13.83
N ASP A 87 -1.24 14.73 -15.00
CA ASP A 87 -1.73 16.09 -15.16
C ASP A 87 -3.25 16.06 -15.36
N TYR A 88 -3.99 16.44 -14.32
CA TYR A 88 -5.43 16.60 -14.34
C TYR A 88 -5.79 17.98 -14.86
N LYS A 89 -6.62 18.02 -15.89
CA LYS A 89 -7.20 19.27 -16.41
C LYS A 89 -8.55 19.49 -15.75
N GLU A 90 -8.86 20.77 -15.51
CA GLU A 90 -10.18 21.18 -15.01
C GLU A 90 -10.60 20.48 -13.71
N SER A 91 -9.67 20.22 -12.79
CA SER A 91 -9.99 19.71 -11.46
C SER A 91 -10.75 20.76 -10.67
N THR A 92 -11.87 20.38 -10.07
CA THR A 92 -12.63 21.24 -9.17
C THR A 92 -12.01 21.17 -7.78
N LEU A 93 -11.58 22.32 -7.26
CA LEU A 93 -11.20 22.50 -5.87
C LEU A 93 -12.33 23.15 -5.11
N THR A 94 -12.82 22.48 -4.08
CA THR A 94 -13.82 23.01 -3.16
C THR A 94 -13.11 23.37 -1.86
N THR A 95 -13.22 24.62 -1.44
CA THR A 95 -12.65 25.14 -0.19
C THR A 95 -13.76 25.59 0.75
N TYR A 96 -13.88 24.95 1.89
CA TYR A 96 -14.76 25.37 2.97
C TYR A 96 -14.02 26.32 3.91
N ASN A 97 -14.64 27.47 4.18
CA ASN A 97 -14.20 28.32 5.28
C ASN A 97 -14.79 27.79 6.58
N LEU A 98 -13.93 27.22 7.43
CA LEU A 98 -14.33 26.57 8.66
C LEU A 98 -14.40 27.53 9.85
N ASN A 99 -14.50 28.85 9.66
CA ASN A 99 -14.61 29.80 10.78
C ASN A 99 -16.07 29.92 11.26
N ALA A 100 -16.62 28.84 11.82
CA ALA A 100 -17.99 28.77 12.31
C ALA A 100 -18.12 27.81 13.50
N THR A 101 -19.32 27.77 14.09
CA THR A 101 -19.71 26.72 15.03
C THR A 101 -20.80 25.89 14.38
N ALA A 102 -20.50 24.63 14.13
CA ALA A 102 -21.43 23.67 13.53
C ALA A 102 -22.17 22.89 14.61
N ASP A 103 -23.46 22.65 14.38
CA ASP A 103 -24.27 21.75 15.20
C ASP A 103 -24.01 20.31 14.72
N THR A 104 -23.58 19.45 15.63
CA THR A 104 -23.26 18.05 15.33
C THR A 104 -24.34 17.08 15.79
N SER A 105 -25.42 17.57 16.42
CA SER A 105 -26.55 16.75 16.87
C SER A 105 -27.24 16.01 15.71
N THR A 106 -27.15 16.59 14.50
CA THR A 106 -27.68 16.01 13.26
C THR A 106 -26.65 15.19 12.49
N PHE A 107 -25.39 15.19 12.92
CA PHE A 107 -24.33 14.39 12.29
C PHE A 107 -24.46 12.93 12.73
N ASN A 108 -25.27 12.18 11.99
CA ASN A 108 -25.41 10.74 12.12
C ASN A 108 -24.22 10.02 11.45
N GLU A 109 -23.80 8.88 12.01
CA GLU A 109 -22.67 8.07 11.50
C GLU A 109 -22.85 7.60 10.03
N GLU A 110 -24.07 7.70 9.49
CA GLU A 110 -24.43 7.41 8.10
C GLU A 110 -24.41 8.64 7.17
N GLY A 111 -24.20 9.84 7.71
CA GLY A 111 -24.22 11.11 6.97
C GLY A 111 -22.96 11.31 6.12
N ASP A 112 -23.15 11.82 4.91
CA ASP A 112 -22.04 12.23 4.05
C ASP A 112 -21.33 13.44 4.68
N ILE A 113 -20.01 13.33 4.84
CA ILE A 113 -19.18 14.43 5.34
C ILE A 113 -19.31 15.67 4.44
N GLU A 114 -19.51 15.49 3.14
CA GLU A 114 -19.72 16.59 2.19
C GLU A 114 -21.02 17.34 2.50
N GLN A 115 -22.11 16.62 2.76
CA GLN A 115 -23.39 17.20 3.17
C GLN A 115 -23.28 17.98 4.48
N PHE A 116 -22.59 17.41 5.49
CA PHE A 116 -22.34 18.12 6.75
C PHE A 116 -21.57 19.43 6.53
N LEU A 117 -20.57 19.41 5.64
CA LEU A 117 -19.78 20.60 5.34
C LEU A 117 -20.62 21.66 4.62
N ASP A 118 -21.43 21.26 3.64
CA ASP A 118 -22.32 22.16 2.89
C ASP A 118 -23.40 22.82 3.77
N ASP A 119 -23.93 22.08 4.75
CA ASP A 119 -24.98 22.59 5.64
C ASP A 119 -24.45 23.59 6.67
N ASN A 120 -23.16 23.51 7.04
CA ASN A 120 -22.58 24.26 8.15
C ASN A 120 -21.54 25.31 7.74
N TYR A 121 -20.97 25.22 6.54
CA TYR A 121 -19.85 26.08 6.11
C TYR A 121 -20.05 26.61 4.70
N ASN A 122 -19.47 27.79 4.44
CA ASN A 122 -19.46 28.36 3.10
C ASN A 122 -18.36 27.71 2.26
N ALA A 123 -18.75 27.11 1.13
CA ALA A 123 -17.85 26.57 0.13
C ALA A 123 -17.51 27.60 -0.95
N THR A 124 -16.28 27.56 -1.47
CA THR A 124 -15.88 28.22 -2.72
C THR A 124 -15.27 27.19 -3.65
N GLU A 125 -15.81 27.09 -4.87
CA GLU A 125 -15.29 26.21 -5.89
C GLU A 125 -14.37 26.97 -6.86
N THR A 126 -13.26 26.35 -7.24
CA THR A 126 -12.34 26.87 -8.25
C THR A 126 -11.86 25.74 -9.15
N THR A 127 -11.98 25.94 -10.45
CA THR A 127 -11.46 24.99 -11.44
C THR A 127 -9.99 25.30 -11.73
N ILE A 128 -9.11 24.32 -11.52
CA ILE A 128 -7.68 24.45 -11.77
C ILE A 128 -7.13 23.28 -12.60
N ASN A 129 -5.97 23.50 -13.22
CA ASN A 129 -5.15 22.40 -13.72
C ASN A 129 -4.25 21.93 -12.59
N GLN A 130 -4.31 20.64 -12.27
CA GLN A 130 -3.57 20.06 -11.16
C GLN A 130 -2.63 18.95 -11.63
N LYS A 131 -1.37 19.04 -11.22
CA LYS A 131 -0.39 17.97 -11.38
C LYS A 131 -0.30 17.14 -10.10
N ILE A 132 -0.61 15.85 -10.19
CA ILE A 132 -0.50 14.91 -9.07
C ILE A 132 0.72 14.02 -9.27
N GLN A 133 1.64 14.03 -8.31
CA GLN A 133 2.81 13.16 -8.34
C GLN A 133 2.43 11.72 -7.98
N LEU A 134 2.96 10.78 -8.74
CA LEU A 134 2.81 9.35 -8.44
C LEU A 134 3.49 9.00 -7.11
N PRO A 135 3.04 7.93 -6.42
CA PRO A 135 3.55 7.53 -5.11
C PRO A 135 4.91 6.83 -5.21
N THR A 136 5.92 7.59 -5.65
CA THR A 136 7.27 7.08 -5.90
C THR A 136 7.81 6.36 -4.67
N ALA A 137 8.25 5.11 -4.86
CA ALA A 137 8.63 4.24 -3.77
C ALA A 137 9.96 3.52 -4.04
N LEU A 138 10.79 3.41 -3.01
CA LEU A 138 11.95 2.51 -2.97
C LEU A 138 11.49 1.14 -2.50
N ARG A 139 11.80 0.11 -3.29
CA ARG A 139 11.54 -1.30 -2.99
C ARG A 139 12.85 -2.03 -2.87
N VAL A 140 13.08 -2.68 -1.73
CA VAL A 140 14.29 -3.45 -1.45
C VAL A 140 13.91 -4.88 -1.12
N LEU A 141 14.65 -5.84 -1.66
CA LEU A 141 14.52 -7.25 -1.36
C LEU A 141 15.92 -7.82 -1.10
N ILE A 142 16.10 -8.47 0.04
CA ILE A 142 17.30 -9.24 0.34
C ILE A 142 16.84 -10.63 0.73
N ASP A 143 17.35 -11.66 0.09
CA ASP A 143 17.00 -13.04 0.39
C ASP A 143 18.27 -13.88 0.50
N TYR A 144 18.45 -14.48 1.67
CA TYR A 144 19.68 -15.17 2.04
C TYR A 144 19.39 -16.62 2.40
N GLN A 145 20.08 -17.52 1.73
CA GLN A 145 20.05 -18.94 2.05
C GLN A 145 21.00 -19.20 3.22
N ILE A 146 20.46 -19.40 4.42
CA ILE A 146 21.27 -19.70 5.60
C ILE A 146 21.93 -21.08 5.42
N ARG A 147 21.11 -22.12 5.24
CA ARG A 147 21.56 -23.51 5.09
C ARG A 147 20.58 -24.32 4.25
N HIS A 148 21.02 -24.88 3.14
CA HIS A 148 20.28 -25.81 2.26
C HIS A 148 18.79 -25.45 1.99
N LYS A 149 17.87 -25.75 2.91
CA LYS A 149 16.42 -25.47 2.80
C LYS A 149 15.94 -24.26 3.62
N ILE A 150 16.79 -23.68 4.46
CA ILE A 150 16.44 -22.58 5.36
C ILE A 150 16.91 -21.26 4.74
N TYR A 151 15.97 -20.33 4.63
CA TYR A 151 16.13 -19.01 4.05
C TYR A 151 15.63 -17.96 5.03
N VAL A 152 16.15 -16.75 4.91
CA VAL A 152 15.58 -15.56 5.52
C VAL A 152 15.53 -14.47 4.47
N SER A 153 14.36 -13.86 4.31
CA SER A 153 14.19 -12.72 3.41
C SER A 153 13.80 -11.47 4.18
N LEU A 154 14.35 -10.34 3.76
CA LEU A 154 13.97 -8.99 4.15
C LEU A 154 13.36 -8.31 2.93
N GLN A 155 12.17 -7.72 3.08
CA GLN A 155 11.51 -6.93 2.04
C GLN A 155 11.11 -5.59 2.64
N GLY A 156 11.49 -4.49 2.00
CA GLY A 156 11.15 -3.14 2.44
C GLY A 156 10.48 -2.36 1.32
N ASN A 157 9.40 -1.66 1.64
CA ASN A 157 8.74 -0.71 0.75
C ASN A 157 8.71 0.64 1.46
N LEU A 158 9.39 1.63 0.90
CA LEU A 158 9.58 2.95 1.51
C LEU A 158 9.12 4.03 0.52
N SER A 159 8.21 4.90 0.95
CA SER A 159 7.81 6.09 0.21
C SER A 159 9.00 7.04 0.07
N LEU A 160 9.20 7.56 -1.13
CA LEU A 160 10.13 8.65 -1.43
C LEU A 160 9.40 10.00 -1.54
N LYS A 161 8.10 10.03 -1.25
CA LYS A 161 7.26 11.24 -1.21
C LYS A 161 7.00 11.64 0.24
N ASN A 162 7.02 12.95 0.48
CA ASN A 162 6.66 13.53 1.76
C ASN A 162 5.13 13.62 1.85
N LYS A 163 4.56 13.09 2.95
CA LYS A 163 3.12 12.98 3.18
C LYS A 163 2.43 14.33 3.35
N ASN A 164 3.18 15.35 3.74
CA ASN A 164 2.64 16.70 3.94
C ASN A 164 2.71 17.55 2.67
N THR A 165 3.13 16.98 1.53
CA THR A 165 3.20 17.71 0.26
C THR A 165 1.88 17.57 -0.49
N VAL A 166 1.24 18.71 -0.72
CA VAL A 166 0.04 18.85 -1.53
C VAL A 166 0.25 18.29 -2.93
N GLY A 167 -0.75 17.56 -3.44
CA GLY A 167 -0.68 16.98 -4.79
C GLY A 167 0.30 15.82 -4.91
N THR A 168 0.64 15.16 -3.80
CA THR A 168 1.44 13.94 -3.79
C THR A 168 0.66 12.81 -3.17
N ASN A 169 0.83 11.60 -3.72
CA ASN A 169 0.42 10.38 -3.06
C ASN A 169 1.66 9.68 -2.48
N SER A 170 1.51 8.89 -1.43
CA SER A 170 2.60 8.16 -0.80
C SER A 170 2.14 6.77 -0.41
N ILE A 171 3.03 5.79 -0.55
CA ILE A 171 2.77 4.46 0.00
C ILE A 171 2.91 4.47 1.53
N ILE A 172 2.27 3.51 2.19
CA ILE A 172 2.53 3.22 3.60
C ILE A 172 3.84 2.44 3.69
N ASN A 173 4.78 2.94 4.49
CA ASN A 173 6.06 2.25 4.67
C ASN A 173 5.85 0.90 5.35
N ASN A 174 6.50 -0.13 4.83
CA ASN A 174 6.50 -1.44 5.46
C ASN A 174 7.86 -2.14 5.34
N LEU A 175 8.10 -3.01 6.31
CA LEU A 175 9.26 -3.89 6.37
C LEU A 175 8.79 -5.29 6.76
N VAL A 176 9.20 -6.32 6.03
CA VAL A 176 8.84 -7.70 6.29
C VAL A 176 10.09 -8.57 6.37
N VAL A 177 10.26 -9.24 7.50
CA VAL A 177 11.27 -10.30 7.68
C VAL A 177 10.55 -11.64 7.62
N SER A 178 11.00 -12.54 6.77
CA SER A 178 10.37 -13.86 6.64
C SER A 178 11.43 -14.96 6.69
N PRO A 179 11.62 -15.63 7.83
CA PRO A 179 12.23 -16.95 7.87
C PRO A 179 11.36 -17.96 7.11
N ARG A 180 12.01 -18.80 6.29
CA ARG A 180 11.35 -19.76 5.42
C ARG A 180 12.12 -21.08 5.37
N LEU A 181 11.39 -22.19 5.47
CA LEU A 181 11.89 -23.52 5.13
C LEU A 181 11.30 -23.89 3.77
N GLU A 182 12.12 -24.06 2.75
CA GLU A 182 11.69 -24.37 1.39
C GLU A 182 12.24 -25.70 0.93
N THR A 183 11.34 -26.60 0.53
CA THR A 183 11.66 -27.86 -0.14
C THR A 183 10.93 -27.93 -1.47
N ARG A 184 11.28 -28.94 -2.29
CA ARG A 184 10.57 -29.19 -3.54
C ARG A 184 9.07 -29.42 -3.33
N LEU A 185 8.70 -30.22 -2.32
CA LEU A 185 7.31 -30.64 -2.11
C LEU A 185 6.54 -29.64 -1.24
N PHE A 186 7.17 -29.04 -0.24
CA PHE A 186 6.50 -28.12 0.67
C PHE A 186 7.38 -26.93 1.08
N SER A 187 6.75 -25.85 1.53
CA SER A 187 7.43 -24.75 2.22
C SER A 187 6.64 -24.30 3.45
N LEU A 188 7.36 -23.85 4.47
CA LEU A 188 6.82 -23.17 5.65
C LEU A 188 7.43 -21.77 5.70
N TYR A 189 6.64 -20.77 6.06
CA TYR A 189 7.07 -19.38 6.17
C TYR A 189 6.42 -18.73 7.39
N ALA A 190 7.18 -17.89 8.09
CA ALA A 190 6.71 -17.16 9.25
C ALA A 190 7.04 -15.66 9.11
N PRO A 191 6.30 -14.91 8.27
CA PRO A 191 6.56 -13.50 8.04
C PRO A 191 6.25 -12.64 9.28
N ILE A 192 7.13 -11.72 9.62
CA ILE A 192 6.96 -10.67 10.62
C ILE A 192 6.95 -9.34 9.87
N SER A 193 5.88 -8.58 9.97
CA SER A 193 5.71 -7.31 9.27
C SER A 193 5.59 -6.13 10.23
N PHE A 194 6.35 -5.08 9.94
CA PHE A 194 6.30 -3.78 10.58
C PHE A 194 5.69 -2.79 9.58
N ARG A 195 4.59 -2.13 9.95
CA ARG A 195 3.91 -1.15 9.10
C ARG A 195 3.86 0.18 9.84
N GLU A 196 4.07 1.27 9.12
CA GLU A 196 4.19 2.62 9.73
C GLU A 196 2.99 3.04 10.61
N TYR A 197 1.78 2.63 10.25
CA TYR A 197 0.54 2.95 10.97
C TYR A 197 -0.18 1.69 11.48
N GLY A 198 0.51 0.56 11.56
CA GLY A 198 -0.09 -0.69 11.98
C GLY A 198 0.76 -1.40 13.01
N ASP A 199 0.12 -2.31 13.75
CA ASP A 199 0.82 -3.15 14.70
C ASP A 199 1.81 -4.09 14.01
N VAL A 200 2.76 -4.60 14.79
CA VAL A 200 3.64 -5.67 14.34
C VAL A 200 2.83 -6.94 14.19
N ALA A 201 2.61 -7.35 12.94
CA ALA A 201 1.91 -8.58 12.62
C ALA A 201 2.88 -9.74 12.41
N TRP A 202 2.54 -10.89 12.98
CA TRP A 202 3.28 -12.12 12.83
C TRP A 202 2.40 -13.19 12.22
N GLY A 203 2.79 -13.66 11.04
CA GLY A 203 2.04 -14.62 10.25
C GLY A 203 2.67 -15.99 10.20
N ALA A 204 1.90 -16.92 9.65
CA ALA A 204 2.35 -18.26 9.29
C ALA A 204 1.72 -18.66 7.96
N GLY A 205 2.46 -19.44 7.17
CA GLY A 205 1.90 -20.03 5.98
C GLY A 205 2.64 -21.28 5.53
N PHE A 206 1.93 -22.05 4.71
CA PHE A 206 2.30 -23.36 4.26
C PHE A 206 1.98 -23.51 2.77
N ARG A 207 2.98 -23.97 2.02
CA ARG A 207 2.82 -24.38 0.63
C ARG A 207 3.00 -25.88 0.53
N PHE A 208 2.10 -26.58 -0.14
CA PHE A 208 2.27 -27.96 -0.56
C PHE A 208 2.08 -28.07 -2.08
N SER A 209 3.16 -28.41 -2.79
CA SER A 209 3.22 -28.50 -4.24
C SER A 209 2.73 -27.20 -4.90
N ALA A 210 1.52 -27.23 -5.45
CA ALA A 210 0.84 -26.14 -6.15
C ALA A 210 0.01 -25.24 -5.21
N LEU A 211 -0.41 -25.75 -4.06
CA LEU A 211 -1.32 -25.05 -3.15
C LEU A 211 -0.52 -24.30 -2.09
N THR A 212 -0.93 -23.07 -1.80
CA THR A 212 -0.43 -22.21 -0.74
C THR A 212 -1.61 -21.74 0.10
N ILE A 213 -1.47 -21.77 1.41
CA ILE A 213 -2.37 -21.17 2.38
C ILE A 213 -1.56 -20.47 3.46
N GLY A 214 -2.07 -19.37 3.99
CA GLY A 214 -1.48 -18.75 5.17
C GLY A 214 -2.20 -17.49 5.59
N SER A 215 -1.58 -16.80 6.53
CA SER A 215 -2.03 -15.53 7.10
C SER A 215 -0.82 -14.70 7.50
N GLY A 216 -0.91 -13.38 7.35
CA GLY A 216 0.10 -12.40 7.76
C GLY A 216 0.09 -12.08 9.25
N SER A 217 -0.96 -12.45 9.98
CA SER A 217 -1.16 -12.05 11.38
C SER A 217 -1.64 -13.17 12.31
N ILE A 218 -1.86 -14.39 11.81
CA ILE A 218 -2.42 -15.48 12.62
C ILE A 218 -1.64 -15.76 13.90
N LEU A 219 -0.31 -15.64 13.91
CA LEU A 219 0.48 -15.89 15.11
C LEU A 219 0.37 -14.73 16.10
N SER A 220 0.39 -13.48 15.65
CA SER A 220 0.24 -12.34 16.55
C SER A 220 -1.15 -12.27 17.18
N ASN A 221 -2.19 -12.65 16.44
CA ASN A 221 -3.56 -12.77 16.95
C ASN A 221 -3.76 -13.95 17.92
N LEU A 222 -2.93 -14.99 17.85
CA LEU A 222 -2.98 -16.11 18.79
C LEU A 222 -2.25 -15.82 20.10
N ILE A 223 -1.28 -14.90 20.09
CA ILE A 223 -0.40 -14.60 21.23
C ILE A 223 -0.86 -13.35 21.99
N THR A 224 -1.51 -12.40 21.31
CA THR A 224 -1.92 -11.11 21.88
C THR A 224 -3.43 -11.10 22.17
N ASP A 225 -3.83 -10.54 23.31
CA ASP A 225 -5.25 -10.42 23.70
C ASP A 225 -6.04 -9.39 22.88
N SER A 226 -5.34 -8.46 22.20
CA SER A 226 -5.93 -7.53 21.24
C SER A 226 -5.82 -8.09 19.83
N SER A 227 -6.95 -8.22 19.13
CA SER A 227 -6.96 -8.57 17.71
C SER A 227 -6.22 -7.51 16.90
N GLN A 228 -5.15 -7.90 16.22
CA GLN A 228 -4.54 -7.09 15.16
C GLN A 228 -5.35 -7.31 13.86
N THR A 229 -4.79 -6.88 12.72
CA THR A 229 -5.34 -7.19 11.39
C THR A 229 -5.61 -8.69 11.26
N THR A 230 -6.76 -9.10 10.71
CA THR A 230 -7.07 -10.51 10.44
C THR A 230 -7.11 -10.73 8.93
N ASP A 231 -6.24 -11.63 8.44
CA ASP A 231 -6.15 -11.94 7.02
C ASP A 231 -5.92 -13.43 6.78
N VAL A 232 -6.38 -13.90 5.63
CA VAL A 232 -6.10 -15.24 5.10
C VAL A 232 -5.82 -15.10 3.61
N TYR A 233 -4.80 -15.80 3.11
CA TYR A 233 -4.50 -15.90 1.69
C TYR A 233 -4.43 -17.34 1.22
N LEU A 234 -4.84 -17.54 -0.03
CA LEU A 234 -4.78 -18.81 -0.76
C LEU A 234 -4.09 -18.57 -2.10
N GLY A 235 -3.27 -19.52 -2.55
CA GLY A 235 -2.57 -19.45 -3.82
C GLY A 235 -2.55 -20.81 -4.52
N LEU A 236 -2.78 -20.81 -5.84
CA LEU A 236 -2.69 -21.99 -6.69
C LEU A 236 -1.68 -21.75 -7.81
N LYS A 237 -0.64 -22.60 -7.90
CA LYS A 237 0.38 -22.58 -8.95
C LYS A 237 0.15 -23.73 -9.91
N ILE A 238 -0.22 -23.43 -11.16
CA ILE A 238 -0.34 -24.44 -12.23
C ILE A 238 0.98 -24.50 -13.01
N PRO A 239 1.84 -25.53 -12.82
CA PRO A 239 3.10 -25.63 -13.53
C PRO A 239 2.90 -26.09 -14.99
N ILE A 240 3.46 -25.34 -15.94
CA ILE A 240 3.60 -25.81 -17.32
C ILE A 240 4.86 -26.68 -17.39
N TYR A 241 4.68 -27.98 -17.57
CA TYR A 241 5.79 -28.93 -17.67
C TYR A 241 6.45 -28.84 -19.06
N GLN A 242 7.74 -28.53 -19.09
CA GLN A 242 8.53 -28.64 -20.32
C GLN A 242 8.92 -30.09 -20.57
N LYS A 243 8.79 -30.56 -21.82
CA LYS A 243 9.28 -31.87 -22.25
C LYS A 243 10.79 -31.95 -22.02
N ARG A 244 11.24 -32.95 -21.24
CA ARG A 244 12.67 -33.29 -21.16
C ARG A 244 13.13 -33.70 -22.57
N LYS A 245 14.18 -33.05 -23.10
CA LYS A 245 14.92 -33.60 -24.25
C LYS A 245 15.46 -34.97 -23.79
N ARG A 246 15.09 -36.02 -24.53
CA ARG A 246 15.68 -37.35 -24.42
C ARG A 246 17.15 -37.29 -24.80
#